data_AF-A0A8C6MFL4-F1
#
_entry.id   AF-A0A8C6MFL4-F1
#
_cell.length_a   1.000
_cell.length_b   1.000
_cell.length_c   1.000
_cell.angle_alpha   90.00
_cell.angle_beta   90.00
_cell.angle_gamma   90.00
#
_symmetry.space_group_name_H-M   'P 1'
#
loop_
_entity.id
_entity.type
_entity.pdbx_description
1 polymer ?
#
loop_
_entity_poly.entity_id
_entity_poly.type
_entity_poly.pdbx_seq_one_letter_code
_entity_poly.pdbx_strand_id
1 'polypeptide(L)'
;MEVLHMFGSEEQKKKWLEPLLRGEIRSCFCMTEPGVPSSDEANMECILHRDEEDYVINSTKWWCSGAGNPKCKVAVVMCRMNLFLRHGQHSMILVPMETPGVKLIRPLTVFGQDDAIHGGHFEVHFENVRVPASNIILGEGRGFEIAQRRLGPGRLHHSMRAVGLAEHALELLCQRAASRQTFGKKLHQHEVVAHWIAESRLMIEQTRLLTLYAAHSLDTLGSRAARKQVAMIKVAAARMSCKVVDIAIQYSYARTLRIADGPDEVHLSSIASLELKDQLRKSQAKL
;
A
#
# COMPACT_ATOMS: atom_id res chain seq x y z
N MET A 1 0.78 -12.54 1.72
CA MET A 1 -0.18 -13.64 1.46
C MET A 1 -0.53 -13.73 -0.01
N GLU A 2 -1.23 -12.75 -0.60
CA GLU A 2 -1.72 -12.83 -1.99
C GLU A 2 -0.65 -13.08 -3.07
N VAL A 3 0.54 -12.48 -2.94
CA VAL A 3 1.69 -12.77 -3.82
C VAL A 3 2.03 -14.26 -3.86
N LEU A 4 2.14 -14.90 -2.70
CA LEU A 4 2.50 -16.32 -2.62
C LEU A 4 1.36 -17.22 -3.10
N HIS A 5 0.10 -16.83 -2.85
CA HIS A 5 -1.05 -17.55 -3.35
C HIS A 5 -1.07 -17.60 -4.88
N MET A 6 -0.83 -16.46 -5.55
CA MET A 6 -0.88 -16.37 -7.00
C MET A 6 0.39 -16.88 -7.70
N PHE A 7 1.57 -16.68 -7.10
CA PHE A 7 2.85 -16.83 -7.80
C PHE A 7 3.87 -17.70 -7.08
N GLY A 8 3.58 -18.14 -5.86
CA GLY A 8 4.50 -19.01 -5.11
C GLY A 8 4.53 -20.41 -5.70
N SER A 9 5.70 -21.06 -5.68
CA SER A 9 5.78 -22.51 -5.90
C SER A 9 5.09 -23.27 -4.77
N GLU A 10 4.83 -24.56 -4.95
CA GLU A 10 4.21 -25.40 -3.91
C GLU A 10 5.07 -25.44 -2.63
N GLU A 11 6.39 -25.49 -2.77
CA GLU A 11 7.34 -25.43 -1.65
C GLU A 11 7.29 -24.07 -0.95
N GLN A 12 7.23 -22.97 -1.70
CA GLN A 12 7.11 -21.62 -1.15
C GLN A 12 5.77 -21.42 -0.43
N LYS A 13 4.66 -21.95 -0.98
CA LYS A 13 3.34 -21.90 -0.36
C LYS A 13 3.34 -22.67 0.95
N LYS A 14 3.81 -23.92 0.95
CA LYS A 14 3.89 -24.75 2.16
C LYS A 14 4.75 -24.11 3.25
N LYS A 15 5.92 -23.58 2.88
CA LYS A 15 6.86 -22.97 3.82
C LYS A 15 6.39 -21.63 4.39
N TRP A 16 5.76 -20.78 3.56
CA TRP A 16 5.49 -19.38 3.94
C TRP A 16 4.02 -19.00 3.91
N LEU A 17 3.26 -19.44 2.90
CA LEU A 17 1.86 -19.05 2.78
C LEU A 17 0.99 -19.68 3.88
N GLU A 18 1.12 -20.98 4.12
CA GLU A 18 0.27 -21.65 5.12
C GLU A 18 0.48 -21.10 6.54
N PRO A 19 1.71 -20.90 7.05
CA PRO A 19 1.90 -20.29 8.36
C PRO A 19 1.41 -18.83 8.43
N LEU A 20 1.49 -18.08 7.33
CA LEU A 20 0.90 -16.73 7.24
C LEU A 20 -0.63 -16.77 7.34
N LEU A 21 -1.28 -17.72 6.66
CA LEU A 21 -2.73 -17.91 6.73
C LEU A 21 -3.20 -18.32 8.13
N ARG A 22 -2.40 -19.13 8.84
CA ARG A 22 -2.65 -19.51 10.25
C ARG A 22 -2.30 -18.41 11.25
N GLY A 23 -1.64 -17.33 10.82
CA GLY A 23 -1.22 -16.23 11.69
C GLY A 23 -0.06 -16.58 12.65
N GLU A 24 0.65 -17.68 12.39
CA GLU A 24 1.80 -18.15 13.16
C GLU A 24 3.00 -17.22 12.96
N ILE A 25 3.20 -16.77 11.73
CA ILE A 25 4.24 -15.81 11.34
C ILE A 25 3.63 -14.55 10.71
N ARG A 26 4.46 -13.52 10.59
CA ARG A 26 4.21 -12.28 9.86
C ARG A 26 5.27 -12.10 8.78
N SER A 27 5.01 -11.18 7.87
CA SER A 27 5.91 -10.82 6.78
C SER A 27 5.98 -9.32 6.61
N CYS A 28 7.11 -8.81 6.13
CA CYS A 28 7.25 -7.43 5.67
C CYS A 28 7.48 -7.37 4.15
N PHE A 29 7.24 -6.20 3.56
CA PHE A 29 7.54 -5.95 2.15
C PHE A 29 8.58 -4.86 2.03
N CYS A 30 9.64 -5.14 1.29
CA CYS A 30 10.82 -4.30 1.21
C CYS A 30 11.00 -3.87 -0.24
N MET A 31 10.51 -2.67 -0.57
CA MET A 31 10.55 -2.12 -1.91
C MET A 31 11.23 -0.76 -1.92
N THR A 32 10.74 0.17 -1.09
CA THR A 32 11.23 1.55 -1.02
C THR A 32 12.68 1.61 -0.51
N GLU A 33 13.48 2.44 -1.17
CA GLU A 33 14.88 2.72 -0.88
C GLU A 33 15.04 4.20 -0.47
N PRO A 34 15.91 4.53 0.50
CA PRO A 34 16.11 5.92 0.92
C PRO A 34 16.96 6.73 -0.05
N GLY A 35 17.83 6.09 -0.83
CA GLY A 35 18.79 6.76 -1.73
C GLY A 35 18.19 7.27 -3.03
N VAL A 36 16.98 6.83 -3.39
CA VAL A 36 16.38 7.09 -4.71
C VAL A 36 14.88 7.39 -4.64
N PRO A 37 14.34 8.19 -5.58
CA PRO A 37 12.89 8.42 -5.70
C PRO A 37 12.13 7.14 -6.05
N SER A 38 11.76 6.38 -5.01
CA SER A 38 11.14 5.05 -5.12
C SER A 38 9.69 5.04 -5.62
N SER A 39 9.12 6.22 -5.90
CA SER A 39 7.82 6.33 -6.57
C SER A 39 7.87 5.96 -8.04
N ASP A 40 9.06 6.10 -8.67
CA ASP A 40 9.36 5.49 -9.96
C ASP A 40 10.20 4.24 -9.68
N GLU A 41 9.60 3.08 -9.91
CA GLU A 41 10.24 1.82 -9.61
C GLU A 41 11.52 1.58 -10.43
N ALA A 42 11.68 2.24 -11.57
CA ALA A 42 12.89 2.12 -12.41
C ALA A 42 14.16 2.66 -11.74
N ASN A 43 14.01 3.50 -10.70
CA ASN A 43 15.12 4.10 -9.99
C ASN A 43 15.73 3.18 -8.92
N MET A 44 15.13 2.03 -8.60
CA MET A 44 15.67 1.14 -7.57
C MET A 44 17.09 0.67 -7.93
N GLU A 45 17.96 0.70 -6.94
CA GLU A 45 19.39 0.38 -7.04
C GLU A 45 19.75 -0.94 -6.35
N CYS A 46 18.83 -1.57 -5.62
CA CYS A 46 19.05 -2.89 -5.02
C CYS A 46 19.55 -3.92 -6.04
N ILE A 47 20.81 -4.35 -5.94
CA ILE A 47 21.40 -5.33 -6.87
C ILE A 47 21.10 -6.74 -6.38
N LEU A 48 20.51 -7.55 -7.26
CA LEU A 48 20.38 -9.00 -7.11
C LEU A 48 21.40 -9.69 -8.02
N HIS A 49 22.42 -10.30 -7.44
CA HIS A 49 23.46 -11.02 -8.16
C HIS A 49 23.22 -12.52 -8.09
N ARG A 50 23.28 -13.22 -9.23
CA ARG A 50 23.20 -14.68 -9.28
C ARG A 50 24.58 -15.26 -9.07
N ASP A 51 24.71 -16.15 -8.08
CA ASP A 51 25.95 -16.83 -7.74
C ASP A 51 25.66 -18.34 -7.66
N GLU A 52 25.88 -19.04 -8.77
CA GLU A 52 25.57 -20.47 -8.95
C GLU A 52 24.11 -20.84 -8.58
N GLU A 53 23.92 -21.56 -7.47
CA GLU A 53 22.62 -22.02 -6.96
C GLU A 53 21.95 -20.99 -6.02
N ASP A 54 22.61 -19.87 -5.76
CA ASP A 54 22.16 -18.84 -4.83
C ASP A 54 22.01 -17.46 -5.49
N TYR A 55 21.31 -16.58 -4.79
CA TYR A 55 21.34 -15.15 -5.01
C TYR A 55 22.02 -14.43 -3.85
N VAL A 56 22.78 -13.39 -4.18
CA VAL A 56 23.36 -12.46 -3.22
C VAL A 56 22.68 -11.10 -3.36
N ILE A 57 22.22 -10.55 -2.24
CA ILE A 57 21.47 -9.30 -2.16
C ILE A 57 22.30 -8.27 -1.38
N ASN A 58 22.47 -7.09 -1.99
CA ASN A 58 23.00 -5.90 -1.34
C ASN A 58 22.04 -4.73 -1.51
N SER A 59 21.47 -4.23 -0.41
CA SER A 59 20.44 -3.18 -0.46
C SER A 59 20.21 -2.48 0.87
N THR A 60 19.77 -1.23 0.80
CA THR A 60 19.13 -0.52 1.91
C THR A 60 17.66 -0.31 1.58
N LYS A 61 16.76 -0.85 2.40
CA LYS A 61 15.31 -0.64 2.28
C LYS A 61 14.80 0.11 3.50
N TRP A 62 13.74 0.89 3.33
CA TRP A 62 13.09 1.60 4.44
C TRP A 62 11.58 1.62 4.26
N TRP A 63 10.88 2.00 5.33
CA TRP A 63 9.41 1.85 5.44
C TRP A 63 8.96 0.39 5.34
N CYS A 64 9.78 -0.54 5.83
CA CYS A 64 9.44 -1.96 5.89
C CYS A 64 8.49 -2.22 7.06
N SER A 65 7.19 -2.01 6.83
CA SER A 65 6.14 -2.15 7.85
C SER A 65 6.06 -3.57 8.41
N GLY A 66 5.95 -3.66 9.74
CA GLY A 66 5.82 -4.91 10.50
C GLY A 66 7.14 -5.64 10.77
N ALA A 67 8.28 -5.13 10.28
CA ALA A 67 9.57 -5.80 10.43
C ALA A 67 10.01 -5.94 11.89
N GLY A 68 9.62 -5.01 12.77
CA GLY A 68 9.94 -5.07 14.21
C GLY A 68 9.14 -6.10 14.99
N ASN A 69 8.13 -6.73 14.40
CA ASN A 69 7.38 -7.79 15.06
C ASN A 69 8.26 -9.06 15.19
N PRO A 70 8.43 -9.67 16.38
CA PRO A 70 9.21 -10.90 16.54
C PRO A 70 8.72 -12.08 15.69
N LYS A 71 7.44 -12.07 15.29
CA LYS A 71 6.83 -13.04 14.38
C LYS A 71 7.11 -12.74 12.91
N CYS A 72 7.69 -11.60 12.55
CA CYS A 72 8.09 -11.31 11.17
C CYS A 72 9.26 -12.22 10.79
N LYS A 73 8.96 -13.31 10.07
CA LYS A 73 9.95 -14.35 9.72
C LYS A 73 10.42 -14.29 8.27
N VAL A 74 9.71 -13.58 7.40
CA VAL A 74 10.05 -13.48 5.97
C VAL A 74 9.80 -12.09 5.42
N ALA A 75 10.76 -11.57 4.68
CA ALA A 75 10.63 -10.40 3.82
C ALA A 75 10.36 -10.83 2.38
N VAL A 76 9.45 -10.13 1.71
CA VAL A 76 9.40 -10.11 0.24
C VAL A 76 10.17 -8.89 -0.21
N VAL A 77 11.31 -9.10 -0.87
CA VAL A 77 12.22 -8.03 -1.28
C VAL A 77 12.12 -7.83 -2.79
N MET A 78 11.95 -6.58 -3.21
CA MET A 78 12.02 -6.20 -4.62
C MET A 78 13.44 -5.72 -4.93
N CYS A 79 14.07 -6.40 -5.88
CA CYS A 79 15.43 -6.13 -6.30
C CYS A 79 15.49 -5.85 -7.80
N ARG A 80 16.51 -5.14 -8.23
CA ARG A 80 16.87 -4.94 -9.62
C ARG A 80 17.94 -5.97 -10.03
N MET A 81 17.75 -6.58 -11.19
CA MET A 81 18.74 -7.36 -11.90
C MET A 81 19.23 -6.55 -13.10
N ASN A 82 20.51 -6.66 -13.41
CA ASN A 82 21.08 -6.06 -14.60
C ASN A 82 20.73 -6.92 -15.83
N LEU A 83 19.47 -6.84 -16.26
CA LEU A 83 18.96 -7.51 -17.46
C LEU A 83 18.93 -6.51 -18.61
N PHE A 84 19.36 -6.94 -19.80
CA PHE A 84 19.47 -6.12 -21.03
C PHE A 84 18.15 -5.53 -21.56
N LEU A 85 17.02 -5.77 -20.88
CA LEU A 85 15.69 -5.30 -21.29
C LEU A 85 15.23 -4.14 -20.41
N ARG A 86 14.77 -3.05 -21.03
CA ARG A 86 14.22 -1.86 -20.35
C ARG A 86 12.98 -2.19 -19.50
N HIS A 87 12.22 -3.23 -19.90
CA HIS A 87 11.13 -3.81 -19.12
C HIS A 87 11.58 -5.18 -18.61
N GLY A 88 11.36 -5.47 -17.32
CA GLY A 88 11.78 -6.73 -16.71
C GLY A 88 13.12 -6.66 -15.99
N GLN A 89 13.56 -5.48 -15.54
CA GLN A 89 14.78 -5.34 -14.72
C GLN A 89 14.57 -5.71 -13.25
N HIS A 90 13.36 -6.03 -12.81
CA HIS A 90 13.07 -6.24 -11.40
C HIS A 90 12.59 -7.65 -11.12
N SER A 91 13.00 -8.20 -9.98
CA SER A 91 12.59 -9.51 -9.48
C SER A 91 12.07 -9.35 -8.04
N MET A 92 11.21 -10.28 -7.62
CA MET A 92 10.83 -10.42 -6.21
C MET A 92 11.41 -11.71 -5.65
N ILE A 93 11.98 -11.62 -4.45
CA ILE A 93 12.63 -12.74 -3.79
C ILE A 93 12.23 -12.82 -2.32
N LEU A 94 12.10 -14.04 -1.82
CA LEU A 94 11.83 -14.31 -0.40
C LEU A 94 13.14 -14.33 0.38
N VAL A 95 13.19 -13.56 1.46
CA VAL A 95 14.36 -13.49 2.35
C VAL A 95 13.90 -13.76 3.78
N PRO A 96 14.28 -14.90 4.39
CA PRO A 96 14.07 -15.11 5.82
C PRO A 96 14.72 -13.97 6.64
N MET A 97 14.02 -13.48 7.66
CA MET A 97 14.51 -12.34 8.46
C MET A 97 15.74 -12.68 9.30
N GLU A 98 15.98 -13.97 9.52
CA GLU A 98 17.10 -14.52 10.29
C GLU A 98 18.29 -14.93 9.40
N THR A 99 18.22 -14.69 8.08
CA THR A 99 19.35 -14.92 7.18
C THR A 99 20.52 -14.00 7.55
N PRO A 100 21.77 -14.53 7.66
CA PRO A 100 22.95 -13.71 7.91
C PRO A 100 23.05 -12.53 6.92
N GLY A 101 23.35 -11.34 7.46
CA GLY A 101 23.43 -10.09 6.69
C GLY A 101 22.14 -9.26 6.66
N VAL A 102 20.99 -9.80 7.09
CA VAL A 102 19.77 -9.01 7.30
C VAL A 102 19.89 -8.26 8.62
N LYS A 103 19.84 -6.93 8.57
CA LYS A 103 19.97 -6.06 9.76
C LYS A 103 18.81 -5.08 9.85
N LEU A 104 18.07 -5.13 10.95
CA LEU A 104 17.12 -4.06 11.31
C LEU A 104 17.89 -2.91 11.94
N ILE A 105 17.90 -1.75 11.29
CA ILE A 105 18.74 -0.63 11.71
C ILE A 105 18.02 0.25 12.73
N ARG A 106 16.84 0.74 12.38
CA ARG A 106 16.07 1.64 13.23
C ARG A 106 14.59 1.68 12.87
N PRO A 107 13.70 1.99 13.83
CA PRO A 107 12.33 2.34 13.54
C PRO A 107 12.22 3.75 12.91
N LEU A 108 11.12 3.99 12.21
CA LEU A 108 10.73 5.25 11.60
C LEU A 108 9.39 5.69 12.21
N THR A 109 9.30 6.96 12.56
CA THR A 109 8.08 7.51 13.17
C THR A 109 7.25 8.30 12.18
N VAL A 110 5.94 8.27 12.35
CA VAL A 110 4.99 9.16 11.65
C VAL A 110 4.39 10.11 12.69
N PHE A 111 4.73 11.41 12.60
CA PHE A 111 4.33 12.42 13.59
C PHE A 111 4.67 12.02 15.05
N GLY A 112 5.84 11.42 15.25
CA GLY A 112 6.31 10.96 16.55
C GLY A 112 5.72 9.63 17.04
N GLN A 113 4.80 9.00 16.29
CA GLN A 113 4.27 7.67 16.59
C GLN A 113 5.08 6.59 15.89
N ASP A 114 5.42 5.53 16.59
CA ASP A 114 6.27 4.42 16.09
C ASP A 114 5.48 3.24 15.48
N ASP A 115 4.16 3.25 15.62
CA ASP A 115 3.25 2.19 15.16
C ASP A 115 3.59 0.79 15.72
N ALA A 116 4.08 0.73 16.97
CA ALA A 116 4.56 -0.50 17.60
C ALA A 116 3.53 -1.64 17.62
N ILE A 117 2.23 -1.34 17.73
CA ILE A 117 1.16 -2.35 17.75
C ILE A 117 1.11 -3.19 16.46
N HIS A 118 1.51 -2.60 15.34
CA HIS A 118 1.57 -3.26 14.04
C HIS A 118 2.98 -3.76 13.70
N GLY A 119 3.94 -3.62 14.63
CA GLY A 119 5.35 -3.97 14.44
C GLY A 119 6.22 -2.86 13.84
N GLY A 120 5.70 -1.62 13.79
CA GLY A 120 6.39 -0.42 13.34
C GLY A 120 6.84 -0.40 11.88
N HIS A 121 7.57 0.65 11.52
CA HIS A 121 8.19 0.80 10.20
C HIS A 121 9.70 0.87 10.36
N PHE A 122 10.47 0.08 9.60
CA PHE A 122 11.90 -0.01 9.81
C PHE A 122 12.71 0.32 8.56
N GLU A 123 13.90 0.84 8.81
CA GLU A 123 15.04 0.75 7.89
C GLU A 123 15.72 -0.61 8.07
N VAL A 124 15.91 -1.34 6.97
CA VAL A 124 16.45 -2.69 6.92
C VAL A 124 17.57 -2.75 5.89
N HIS A 125 18.76 -3.17 6.31
CA HIS A 125 19.91 -3.37 5.43
C HIS A 125 20.05 -4.86 5.11
N PHE A 126 20.34 -5.14 3.85
CA PHE A 126 20.69 -6.46 3.34
C PHE A 126 22.16 -6.37 2.90
N GLU A 127 23.07 -6.91 3.71
CA GLU A 127 24.52 -6.89 3.44
C GLU A 127 25.01 -8.30 3.11
N ASN A 128 25.33 -8.54 1.83
CA ASN A 128 25.78 -9.85 1.33
C ASN A 128 24.84 -11.00 1.72
N VAL A 129 23.53 -10.72 1.73
CA VAL A 129 22.52 -11.70 2.11
C VAL A 129 22.41 -12.75 1.03
N ARG A 130 22.72 -14.01 1.38
CA ARG A 130 22.70 -15.15 0.47
C ARG A 130 21.43 -15.97 0.68
N VAL A 131 20.69 -16.24 -0.39
CA VAL A 131 19.48 -17.08 -0.37
C VAL A 131 19.42 -18.02 -1.56
N PRO A 132 18.82 -19.22 -1.43
CA PRO A 132 18.69 -20.16 -2.53
C PRO A 132 17.96 -19.56 -3.73
N ALA A 133 18.35 -19.98 -4.94
CA ALA A 133 17.68 -19.64 -6.19
C ALA A 133 16.17 -19.90 -6.16
N SER A 134 15.76 -20.98 -5.47
CA SER A 134 14.36 -21.36 -5.29
C SER A 134 13.53 -20.35 -4.49
N ASN A 135 14.14 -19.33 -3.89
CA ASN A 135 13.42 -18.24 -3.20
C ASN A 135 12.89 -17.17 -4.17
N ILE A 136 13.28 -17.18 -5.45
CA ILE A 136 12.73 -16.25 -6.42
C ILE A 136 11.24 -16.53 -6.65
N ILE A 137 10.42 -15.49 -6.68
CA ILE A 137 8.98 -15.61 -6.88
C ILE A 137 8.68 -15.48 -8.37
N LEU A 138 7.96 -16.45 -8.95
CA LEU A 138 7.60 -16.58 -10.37
C LEU A 138 8.78 -16.74 -11.34
N GLY A 139 9.79 -15.89 -11.26
CA GLY A 139 10.96 -15.90 -12.13
C GLY A 139 11.66 -14.54 -12.23
N GLU A 140 12.84 -14.55 -12.84
CA GLU A 140 13.64 -13.36 -13.06
C GLU A 140 12.91 -12.34 -13.96
N GLY A 141 13.01 -11.06 -13.62
CA GLY A 141 12.40 -9.96 -14.37
C GLY A 141 10.88 -9.81 -14.22
N ARG A 142 10.24 -10.63 -13.38
CA ARG A 142 8.78 -10.61 -13.17
C ARG A 142 8.33 -9.75 -11.98
N GLY A 143 9.25 -9.03 -11.34
CA GLY A 143 8.98 -8.25 -10.13
C GLY A 143 7.89 -7.19 -10.29
N PHE A 144 7.88 -6.46 -11.40
CA PHE A 144 6.85 -5.42 -11.63
C PHE A 144 5.45 -6.01 -11.81
N GLU A 145 5.34 -7.15 -12.50
CA GLU A 145 4.06 -7.85 -12.66
C GLU A 145 3.50 -8.29 -11.31
N ILE A 146 4.36 -8.87 -10.46
CA ILE A 146 3.98 -9.29 -9.12
C ILE A 146 3.56 -8.08 -8.27
N ALA A 147 4.32 -6.97 -8.33
CA ALA A 147 3.99 -5.74 -7.61
C ALA A 147 2.61 -5.19 -8.00
N GLN A 148 2.33 -5.05 -9.29
CA GLN A 148 1.04 -4.52 -9.77
C GLN A 148 -0.14 -5.41 -9.35
N ARG A 149 0.04 -6.73 -9.40
CA ARG A 149 -0.99 -7.71 -9.01
C ARG A 149 -1.28 -7.67 -7.51
N ARG A 150 -0.28 -7.41 -6.68
CA ARG A 150 -0.43 -7.23 -5.23
C ARG A 150 -1.02 -5.88 -4.85
N LEU A 151 -0.54 -4.79 -5.45
CA LEU A 151 -0.87 -3.43 -5.02
C LEU A 151 -2.31 -3.04 -5.37
N GLY A 152 -2.91 -3.63 -6.41
CA GLY A 152 -4.32 -3.41 -6.76
C GLY A 152 -5.27 -3.72 -5.60
N PRO A 153 -5.33 -4.98 -5.13
CA PRO A 153 -6.12 -5.37 -3.96
C PRO A 153 -5.72 -4.61 -2.69
N GLY A 154 -4.42 -4.39 -2.47
CA GLY A 154 -3.91 -3.60 -1.34
C GLY A 154 -4.55 -2.20 -1.25
N ARG A 155 -4.55 -1.45 -2.36
CA ARG A 155 -5.17 -0.12 -2.46
C ARG A 155 -6.66 -0.15 -2.15
N LEU A 156 -7.38 -1.16 -2.63
CA LEU A 156 -8.81 -1.29 -2.35
C LEU A 156 -9.08 -1.62 -0.88
N HIS A 157 -8.35 -2.57 -0.29
CA HIS A 157 -8.49 -2.92 1.13
C HIS A 157 -8.24 -1.71 2.05
N HIS A 158 -7.23 -0.89 1.76
CA HIS A 158 -6.99 0.35 2.50
C HIS A 158 -8.15 1.35 2.33
N SER A 159 -8.69 1.47 1.12
CA SER A 159 -9.84 2.35 0.85
C SER A 159 -11.09 1.91 1.60
N MET A 160 -11.36 0.60 1.65
CA MET A 160 -12.47 0.03 2.42
C MET A 160 -12.34 0.35 3.92
N ARG A 161 -11.15 0.17 4.50
CA ARG A 161 -10.90 0.51 5.91
C ARG A 161 -10.99 2.01 6.16
N ALA A 162 -10.58 2.85 5.21
CA ALA A 162 -10.66 4.31 5.32
C ALA A 162 -12.12 4.80 5.45
N VAL A 163 -13.08 4.14 4.79
CA VAL A 163 -14.52 4.41 4.97
C VAL A 163 -14.95 4.12 6.42
N GLY A 164 -14.54 2.98 6.98
CA GLY A 164 -14.83 2.65 8.38
C GLY A 164 -14.20 3.64 9.38
N LEU A 165 -12.96 4.04 9.13
CA LEU A 165 -12.27 5.05 9.93
C LEU A 165 -13.03 6.39 9.91
N ALA A 166 -13.49 6.82 8.74
CA ALA A 166 -14.22 8.08 8.58
C ALA A 166 -15.60 8.05 9.25
N GLU A 167 -16.32 6.92 9.19
CA GLU A 167 -17.57 6.74 9.95
C GLU A 167 -17.34 6.88 11.44
N HIS A 168 -16.31 6.23 11.97
CA HIS A 168 -16.00 6.33 13.39
C HIS A 168 -15.60 7.76 13.79
N ALA A 169 -14.84 8.46 12.95
CA ALA A 169 -14.50 9.86 13.17
C ALA A 169 -15.74 10.77 13.17
N LEU A 170 -16.67 10.56 12.25
CA LEU A 170 -17.94 11.31 12.20
C LEU A 170 -18.83 11.02 13.41
N GLU A 171 -18.90 9.77 13.86
CA GLU A 171 -19.61 9.40 15.08
C GLU A 171 -19.07 10.17 16.30
N LEU A 172 -17.76 10.15 16.50
CA LEU A 172 -17.10 10.88 17.59
C LEU A 172 -17.32 12.39 17.49
N LEU A 173 -17.26 12.97 16.29
CA LEU A 173 -17.58 14.37 16.02
C LEU A 173 -18.99 14.72 16.50
N CYS A 174 -19.99 13.93 16.09
CA CYS A 174 -21.39 14.14 16.47
C CYS A 174 -21.61 14.05 17.98
N GLN A 175 -21.05 13.01 18.62
CA GLN A 175 -21.13 12.83 20.09
C GLN A 175 -20.50 14.04 20.82
N ARG A 176 -19.35 14.51 20.35
CA ARG A 176 -18.68 15.69 20.92
C ARG A 176 -19.49 16.96 20.70
N ALA A 177 -20.04 17.15 19.50
CA ALA A 177 -20.79 18.33 19.15
C ALA A 177 -22.12 18.45 19.92
N ALA A 178 -22.76 17.33 20.24
CA ALA A 178 -23.98 17.24 21.05
C ALA A 178 -23.74 17.43 22.56
N SER A 179 -22.57 17.00 23.06
CA SER A 179 -22.27 17.07 24.49
C SER A 179 -21.76 18.45 24.94
N ARG A 180 -21.01 19.17 24.10
CA ARG A 180 -20.37 20.45 24.45
C ARG A 180 -21.22 21.67 24.13
N GLN A 181 -21.05 22.73 24.91
CA GLN A 181 -21.77 24.00 24.75
C GLN A 181 -20.77 25.17 24.76
N THR A 182 -21.01 26.17 23.90
CA THR A 182 -20.32 27.47 23.91
C THR A 182 -21.26 28.54 23.37
N PHE A 183 -21.11 29.78 23.85
CA PHE A 183 -21.99 30.91 23.52
C PHE A 183 -23.49 30.56 23.70
N GLY A 184 -23.81 29.84 24.79
CA GLY A 184 -25.19 29.43 25.11
C GLY A 184 -25.78 28.34 24.22
N LYS A 185 -25.07 27.82 23.21
CA LYS A 185 -25.56 26.82 22.25
C LYS A 185 -24.69 25.56 22.25
N LYS A 186 -25.29 24.39 22.01
CA LYS A 186 -24.54 23.17 21.71
C LYS A 186 -23.74 23.37 20.42
N LEU A 187 -22.60 22.71 20.28
CA LEU A 187 -21.73 22.96 19.12
C LEU A 187 -22.42 22.70 17.79
N HIS A 188 -23.22 21.63 17.69
CA HIS A 188 -23.97 21.31 16.47
C HIS A 188 -25.04 22.35 16.09
N GLN A 189 -25.38 23.30 16.98
CA GLN A 189 -26.30 24.41 16.68
C GLN A 189 -25.57 25.63 16.08
N HIS A 190 -24.23 25.61 16.04
CA HIS A 190 -23.46 26.56 15.25
C HIS A 190 -23.37 26.03 13.82
N GLU A 191 -23.86 26.82 12.87
CA GLU A 191 -24.11 26.40 11.48
C GLU A 191 -22.86 25.80 10.80
N VAL A 192 -21.68 26.38 11.03
CA VAL A 192 -20.41 25.87 10.49
C VAL A 192 -20.14 24.42 10.94
N VAL A 193 -20.42 24.08 12.19
CA VAL A 193 -20.25 22.72 12.72
C VAL A 193 -21.29 21.77 12.11
N ALA A 194 -22.53 22.23 11.92
CA ALA A 194 -23.56 21.46 11.24
C ALA A 194 -23.19 21.16 9.79
N HIS A 195 -22.63 22.14 9.06
CA HIS A 195 -22.14 21.95 7.69
C HIS A 195 -21.00 20.94 7.63
N TRP A 196 -20.06 20.95 8.59
CA TRP A 196 -18.98 19.96 8.63
C TRP A 196 -19.48 18.52 8.81
N ILE A 197 -20.50 18.31 9.63
CA ILE A 197 -21.16 17.00 9.78
C ILE A 197 -21.80 16.59 8.46
N ALA A 198 -22.54 17.50 7.82
CA ALA A 198 -23.20 17.24 6.53
C ALA A 198 -22.20 16.89 5.42
N GLU A 199 -21.14 17.70 5.26
CA GLU A 199 -20.07 17.47 4.28
C GLU A 199 -19.35 16.15 4.53
N SER A 200 -19.09 15.81 5.81
CA SER A 200 -18.49 14.53 6.17
C SER A 200 -19.37 13.36 5.72
N ARG A 201 -20.68 13.42 5.96
CA ARG A 201 -21.64 12.40 5.51
C ARG A 201 -21.63 12.27 3.98
N LEU A 202 -21.68 13.39 3.25
CA LEU A 202 -21.64 13.39 1.78
C LEU A 202 -20.37 12.72 1.24
N MET A 203 -19.21 13.14 1.72
CA MET A 203 -17.92 12.57 1.28
C MET A 203 -17.81 11.08 1.59
N ILE A 204 -18.30 10.64 2.76
CA ILE A 204 -18.30 9.23 3.15
C ILE A 204 -19.17 8.40 2.19
N GLU A 205 -20.40 8.84 1.89
CA GLU A 205 -21.28 8.09 0.97
C GLU A 205 -20.70 8.03 -0.45
N GLN A 206 -20.23 9.15 -0.98
CA GLN A 206 -19.59 9.22 -2.30
C GLN A 206 -18.41 8.25 -2.39
N THR A 207 -17.57 8.23 -1.36
CA THR A 207 -16.38 7.37 -1.31
C THR A 207 -16.76 5.91 -1.12
N ARG A 208 -17.78 5.60 -0.30
CA ARG A 208 -18.28 4.24 -0.11
C ARG A 208 -18.80 3.66 -1.41
N LEU A 209 -19.64 4.40 -2.14
CA LEU A 209 -20.17 3.96 -3.43
C LEU A 209 -19.06 3.77 -4.46
N LEU A 210 -18.08 4.68 -4.50
CA LEU A 210 -16.91 4.51 -5.37
C LEU A 210 -16.06 3.29 -4.98
N THR A 211 -15.97 2.96 -3.69
CA THR A 211 -15.30 1.75 -3.20
C THR A 211 -16.02 0.50 -3.68
N LEU A 212 -17.35 0.45 -3.53
CA LEU A 212 -18.17 -0.67 -4.00
C LEU A 212 -18.11 -0.82 -5.52
N TYR A 213 -18.10 0.30 -6.27
CA TYR A 213 -17.92 0.27 -7.72
C TYR A 213 -16.55 -0.29 -8.12
N ALA A 214 -15.48 0.08 -7.43
CA ALA A 214 -14.15 -0.47 -7.67
C ALA A 214 -14.06 -1.97 -7.34
N ALA A 215 -14.68 -2.40 -6.23
CA ALA A 215 -14.78 -3.82 -5.86
C ALA A 215 -15.56 -4.62 -6.91
N HIS A 216 -16.74 -4.15 -7.30
CA HIS A 216 -17.54 -4.79 -8.35
C HIS A 216 -16.81 -4.87 -9.69
N SER A 217 -16.04 -3.84 -10.05
CA SER A 217 -15.22 -3.84 -11.26
C SER A 217 -14.11 -4.89 -11.20
N LEU A 218 -13.52 -5.11 -10.02
CA LEU A 218 -12.54 -6.18 -9.82
C LEU A 218 -13.16 -7.57 -9.98
N ASP A 219 -14.35 -7.79 -9.42
CA ASP A 219 -15.06 -9.06 -9.49
C ASP A 219 -15.48 -9.41 -10.93
N THR A 220 -15.97 -8.42 -11.68
CA THR A 220 -16.55 -8.63 -13.01
C THR A 220 -15.55 -8.51 -14.17
N LEU A 221 -14.49 -7.69 -14.03
CA LEU A 221 -13.56 -7.38 -15.11
C LEU A 221 -12.12 -7.86 -14.83
N GLY A 222 -11.81 -8.23 -13.58
CA GLY A 222 -10.47 -8.56 -13.13
C GLY A 222 -9.55 -7.35 -12.95
N SER A 223 -8.40 -7.57 -12.28
CA SER A 223 -7.52 -6.50 -11.79
C SER A 223 -6.95 -5.58 -12.87
N ARG A 224 -6.69 -6.10 -14.07
CA ARG A 224 -6.10 -5.30 -15.16
C ARG A 224 -7.08 -4.27 -15.70
N ALA A 225 -8.35 -4.65 -15.89
CA ALA A 225 -9.38 -3.77 -16.42
C ALA A 225 -9.90 -2.80 -15.35
N ALA A 226 -9.99 -3.25 -14.09
CA ALA A 226 -10.43 -2.44 -12.96
C ALA A 226 -9.40 -1.40 -12.47
N ARG A 227 -8.21 -1.32 -13.11
CA ARG A 227 -7.11 -0.43 -12.68
C ARG A 227 -7.53 1.03 -12.52
N LYS A 228 -8.46 1.51 -13.36
CA LYS A 228 -8.93 2.90 -13.34
C LYS A 228 -9.73 3.16 -12.07
N GLN A 229 -10.67 2.27 -11.76
CA GLN A 229 -11.51 2.36 -10.58
C GLN A 229 -10.72 2.25 -9.29
N VAL A 230 -9.76 1.33 -9.23
CA VAL A 230 -8.84 1.18 -8.07
C VAL A 230 -8.01 2.46 -7.85
N ALA A 231 -7.51 3.09 -8.93
CA ALA A 231 -6.78 4.36 -8.82
C ALA A 231 -7.68 5.51 -8.36
N MET A 232 -8.90 5.62 -8.90
CA MET A 232 -9.87 6.64 -8.49
C MET A 232 -10.19 6.53 -7.00
N ILE A 233 -10.52 5.33 -6.52
CA ILE A 233 -10.88 5.17 -5.11
C ILE A 233 -9.69 5.40 -4.18
N LYS A 234 -8.47 5.00 -4.56
CA LYS A 234 -7.26 5.24 -3.76
C LYS A 234 -7.09 6.72 -3.43
N VAL A 235 -7.28 7.61 -4.41
CA VAL A 235 -7.19 9.07 -4.22
C VAL A 235 -8.37 9.58 -3.39
N ALA A 236 -9.60 9.22 -3.77
CA ALA A 236 -10.80 9.71 -3.12
C ALA A 236 -10.85 9.32 -1.64
N ALA A 237 -10.57 8.05 -1.31
CA ALA A 237 -10.61 7.54 0.05
C ALA A 237 -9.54 8.16 0.96
N ALA A 238 -8.32 8.37 0.46
CA ALA A 238 -7.26 9.03 1.23
C ALA A 238 -7.63 10.48 1.56
N ARG A 239 -8.13 11.24 0.58
CA ARG A 239 -8.53 12.64 0.79
C ARG A 239 -9.75 12.77 1.70
N MET A 240 -10.77 11.96 1.47
CA MET A 240 -11.97 11.92 2.30
C MET A 240 -11.62 11.61 3.76
N SER A 241 -10.87 10.53 4.01
CA SER A 241 -10.51 10.14 5.37
C SER A 241 -9.66 11.21 6.06
N CYS A 242 -8.70 11.83 5.34
CA CYS A 242 -7.96 12.98 5.87
C CYS A 242 -8.89 14.11 6.30
N LYS A 243 -9.80 14.50 5.41
CA LYS A 243 -10.67 15.66 5.65
C LYS A 243 -11.63 15.41 6.80
N VAL A 244 -12.28 14.24 6.85
CA VAL A 244 -13.22 13.88 7.92
C VAL A 244 -12.50 13.75 9.26
N VAL A 245 -11.33 13.12 9.30
CA VAL A 245 -10.53 13.00 10.54
C VAL A 245 -10.00 14.37 11.00
N ASP A 246 -9.58 15.24 10.09
CA ASP A 246 -9.15 16.61 10.42
C ASP A 246 -10.30 17.44 10.99
N ILE A 247 -11.50 17.33 10.42
CA ILE A 247 -12.72 17.94 10.99
C ILE A 247 -13.02 17.40 12.39
N ALA A 248 -12.84 16.10 12.62
CA ALA A 248 -13.19 15.43 13.87
C ALA A 248 -12.18 15.64 15.00
N ILE A 249 -10.87 15.64 14.69
CA ILE A 249 -9.78 15.61 15.67
C ILE A 249 -8.79 16.76 15.49
N GLN A 250 -8.51 17.14 14.25
CA GLN A 250 -7.22 17.69 13.84
C GLN A 250 -6.07 16.68 14.09
N TYR A 251 -6.02 15.52 13.39
CA TYR A 251 -4.99 14.46 13.58
C TYR A 251 -4.57 13.69 12.31
N SER A 252 -3.55 12.83 12.46
CA SER A 252 -2.47 12.63 11.47
C SER A 252 -2.41 11.30 10.70
N TYR A 253 -3.07 10.22 11.13
CA TYR A 253 -2.92 8.88 10.48
C TYR A 253 -3.38 8.86 9.02
N ALA A 254 -4.52 9.49 8.70
CA ALA A 254 -5.04 9.52 7.34
C ALA A 254 -4.05 10.17 6.35
N ARG A 255 -3.17 11.06 6.82
CA ARG A 255 -2.19 11.77 5.98
C ARG A 255 -1.21 10.83 5.29
N THR A 256 -0.88 9.69 5.91
CA THR A 256 0.07 8.71 5.35
C THR A 256 -0.50 7.99 4.13
N LEU A 257 -1.81 7.78 4.06
CA LEU A 257 -2.48 7.11 2.92
C LEU A 257 -2.39 7.90 1.61
N ARG A 258 -2.08 9.20 1.66
CA ARG A 258 -1.82 10.04 0.47
C ARG A 258 -0.43 9.81 -0.14
N ILE A 259 0.42 9.03 0.54
CA ILE A 259 1.81 8.75 0.14
C ILE A 259 2.02 7.24 -0.02
N ALA A 260 1.56 6.44 0.96
CA ALA A 260 1.64 4.98 0.91
C ALA A 260 0.87 4.39 -0.28
N ASP A 261 1.36 3.27 -0.82
CA ASP A 261 0.82 2.59 -2.02
C ASP A 261 0.72 3.47 -3.28
N GLY A 262 1.63 4.45 -3.39
CA GLY A 262 1.72 5.44 -4.45
C GLY A 262 1.09 6.78 -4.04
N PRO A 263 1.81 7.90 -4.18
CA PRO A 263 1.30 9.24 -3.91
C PRO A 263 0.09 9.60 -4.79
N ASP A 264 -0.76 10.51 -4.30
CA ASP A 264 -1.95 11.01 -5.01
C ASP A 264 -1.62 11.44 -6.45
N GLU A 265 -0.51 12.15 -6.64
CA GLU A 265 -0.10 12.74 -7.91
C GLU A 265 0.18 11.67 -8.98
N VAL A 266 0.80 10.56 -8.59
CA VAL A 266 1.07 9.43 -9.50
C VAL A 266 -0.25 8.81 -9.99
N HIS A 267 -1.23 8.68 -9.09
CA HIS A 267 -2.55 8.14 -9.44
C HIS A 267 -3.34 9.11 -10.32
N LEU A 268 -3.29 10.42 -10.06
CA LEU A 268 -3.92 11.45 -10.89
C LEU A 268 -3.39 11.43 -12.34
N SER A 269 -2.07 11.32 -12.53
CA SER A 269 -1.48 11.18 -13.87
C SER A 269 -1.95 9.91 -14.57
N SER A 270 -2.06 8.78 -13.86
CA SER A 270 -2.62 7.55 -14.45
C SER A 270 -4.09 7.70 -14.82
N ILE A 271 -4.90 8.40 -14.02
CA ILE A 271 -6.33 8.64 -14.32
C ILE A 271 -6.46 9.49 -15.58
N ALA A 272 -5.72 10.59 -15.67
CA ALA A 272 -5.73 11.47 -16.84
C ALA A 272 -5.35 10.73 -18.13
N SER A 273 -4.30 9.90 -18.08
CA SER A 273 -3.86 9.11 -19.23
C SER A 273 -4.92 8.09 -19.69
N LEU A 274 -5.60 7.43 -18.75
CA LEU A 274 -6.66 6.47 -19.06
C LEU A 274 -7.92 7.16 -19.59
N GLU A 275 -8.31 8.28 -18.99
CA GLU A 275 -9.46 9.07 -19.45
C GLU A 275 -9.26 9.57 -20.89
N LEU A 276 -8.07 10.10 -21.21
CA LEU A 276 -7.76 10.52 -22.58
C LEU A 276 -7.87 9.36 -23.58
N LYS A 277 -7.39 8.16 -23.22
CA LYS A 277 -7.53 6.97 -24.07
C LYS A 277 -8.99 6.58 -24.28
N ASP A 278 -9.81 6.63 -23.23
CA ASP A 278 -11.24 6.30 -23.32
C ASP A 278 -11.99 7.31 -24.19
N GLN A 279 -11.70 8.61 -24.04
CA GLN A 279 -12.33 9.66 -24.86
C GLN A 279 -11.91 9.58 -26.33
N LEU A 280 -10.63 9.33 -26.62
CA LEU A 280 -10.15 9.15 -27.99
C LEU A 280 -10.79 7.92 -28.67
N ARG A 281 -10.91 6.80 -27.96
CA ARG A 281 -11.60 5.61 -28.46
C ARG A 281 -13.06 5.89 -28.77
N LYS A 282 -13.77 6.60 -27.89
CA LYS A 282 -15.16 7.02 -28.12
C LYS A 282 -15.29 7.97 -29.30
N SER A 283 -14.33 8.88 -29.49
CA SER A 283 -14.30 9.77 -30.65
C SER A 283 -14.09 9.01 -31.95
N GLN A 284 -13.18 8.03 -31.97
CA GLN A 284 -12.90 7.22 -33.15
C GLN A 284 -14.04 6.27 -33.49
N ALA A 285 -14.78 5.76 -32.51
CA ALA A 285 -15.96 4.92 -32.73
C ALA A 285 -17.19 5.70 -33.24
N LYS A 286 -17.15 7.04 -33.24
CA LYS A 286 -18.19 7.92 -33.78
C LYS A 286 -17.92 8.37 -35.23
N LEU A 287 -16.73 8.08 -35.75
CA LEU A 287 -16.30 8.32 -37.13
C LEU A 287 -16.50 7.03 -37.94
#